data_AF-A0A1C4A3R9-F1
#
_entry.id   AF-A0A1C4A3R9-F1
#
_cell.length_a   1.000
_cell.length_b   1.000
_cell.length_c   1.000
_cell.angle_alpha   90.00
_cell.angle_beta   90.00
_cell.angle_gamma   90.00
#
_symmetry.space_group_name_H-M   'P 1'
#
loop_
_entity.id
_entity.type
_entity.pdbx_description
1 polymer ?
#
loop_
_entity_poly.entity_id
_entity_poly.type
_entity_poly.pdbx_seq_one_letter_code
_entity_poly.pdbx_strand_id
1 'polypeptide(L)'
;MLAEYVYIDDEPDVKQFENYLNSKKLFIERANENNLLAKAIDLLKMWGKCNSYSSKCGYKNVSSMFSELYPKKNYVYVENELEFIDECMKEAKNSKDAAMREKQELAELYYRGVDVVAGGTDWSERLTLRDIAHMKDMSKNSVDRRLKSFESFIVAKLSKRNDIFY
;
A
#
# COMPACT_ATOMS: atom_id res chain seq x y z
N MET A 1 45.65 -12.40 -53.56
CA MET A 1 44.70 -13.10 -52.68
C MET A 1 43.62 -12.09 -52.30
N LEU A 2 42.42 -12.23 -52.87
CA LEU A 2 41.26 -11.42 -52.50
C LEU A 2 40.63 -12.08 -51.27
N ALA A 3 40.47 -11.31 -50.19
CA ALA A 3 39.82 -11.81 -48.98
C ALA A 3 38.34 -12.08 -49.28
N GLU A 4 37.93 -13.33 -49.19
CA GLU A 4 36.52 -13.72 -49.22
C GLU A 4 35.84 -13.14 -47.97
N TYR A 5 34.95 -12.18 -48.18
CA TYR A 5 34.04 -11.72 -47.14
C TYR A 5 33.00 -12.82 -46.92
N VAL A 6 33.19 -13.63 -45.89
CA VAL A 6 32.17 -14.53 -45.38
C VAL A 6 31.10 -13.68 -44.71
N TYR A 7 29.93 -13.57 -45.35
CA TYR A 7 28.75 -12.97 -44.74
C TYR A 7 28.28 -13.91 -43.64
N ILE A 8 28.54 -13.56 -42.38
CA ILE A 8 27.98 -14.28 -41.25
C ILE A 8 26.54 -13.79 -41.12
N ASP A 9 25.61 -14.64 -41.52
CA ASP A 9 24.17 -14.42 -41.40
C ASP A 9 23.78 -14.60 -39.91
N ASP A 10 24.20 -13.65 -39.07
CA ASP A 10 23.81 -13.56 -37.66
C ASP A 10 22.43 -12.89 -37.53
N GLU A 11 21.45 -13.31 -38.34
CA GLU A 11 20.07 -12.97 -38.05
C GLU A 11 19.68 -13.67 -36.74
N PRO A 12 19.32 -12.92 -35.68
CA PRO A 12 18.94 -13.52 -34.41
C PRO A 12 17.74 -14.43 -34.65
N ASP A 13 17.91 -15.72 -34.36
CA ASP A 13 16.86 -16.74 -34.45
C ASP A 13 15.57 -16.16 -33.85
N VAL A 14 14.46 -16.19 -34.61
CA VAL A 14 13.18 -15.54 -34.27
C VAL A 14 12.76 -15.87 -32.83
N LYS A 15 13.07 -17.08 -32.36
CA LYS A 15 12.85 -17.53 -30.97
C LYS A 15 13.63 -16.74 -29.92
N GLN A 16 14.87 -16.34 -30.20
CA GLN A 16 15.68 -15.52 -29.31
C GLN A 16 15.10 -14.11 -29.18
N PHE A 17 14.59 -13.54 -30.28
CA PHE A 17 13.91 -12.25 -30.27
C PHE A 17 12.58 -12.30 -29.52
N GLU A 18 11.77 -13.35 -29.73
CA GLU A 18 10.53 -13.58 -28.97
C GLU A 18 10.79 -13.76 -27.47
N ASN A 19 11.81 -14.52 -27.08
CA ASN A 19 12.22 -14.69 -25.69
C ASN A 19 12.70 -13.38 -25.05
N TYR A 20 13.40 -12.54 -25.81
CA TYR A 20 13.81 -11.21 -25.38
C TYR A 20 12.60 -10.28 -25.16
N LEU A 21 11.63 -10.28 -26.08
CA LEU A 21 10.39 -9.51 -25.91
C LEU A 21 9.57 -10.00 -24.72
N ASN A 22 9.45 -11.31 -24.52
CA ASN A 22 8.73 -11.90 -23.39
C ASN A 22 9.41 -11.55 -22.06
N SER A 23 10.73 -11.64 -21.98
CA SER A 23 11.48 -11.25 -20.77
C SER A 23 11.39 -9.75 -20.48
N LYS A 24 11.40 -8.89 -21.50
CA LYS A 24 11.13 -7.45 -21.34
C LYS A 24 9.72 -7.17 -20.84
N LYS A 25 8.71 -7.83 -21.38
CA LYS A 25 7.31 -7.72 -20.90
C LYS A 25 7.19 -8.13 -19.44
N LEU A 26 7.76 -9.27 -19.06
CA LEU A 26 7.80 -9.74 -17.67
C LEU A 26 8.51 -8.75 -16.72
N PHE A 27 9.58 -8.10 -17.18
CA PHE A 27 10.27 -7.09 -16.38
C PHE A 27 9.42 -5.83 -16.18
N ILE A 28 8.75 -5.37 -17.24
CA ILE A 28 7.84 -4.21 -17.19
C ILE A 28 6.64 -4.52 -16.29
N GLU A 29 6.06 -5.72 -16.40
CA GLU A 29 4.96 -6.18 -15.53
C GLU A 29 5.38 -6.19 -14.06
N ARG A 30 6.55 -6.76 -13.73
CA ARG A 30 7.08 -6.75 -12.36
C ARG A 30 7.38 -5.34 -11.83
N ALA A 31 7.90 -4.45 -12.68
CA ALA A 31 8.15 -3.07 -12.29
C ALA A 31 6.85 -2.33 -11.99
N ASN A 32 5.82 -2.52 -12.82
CA ASN A 32 4.49 -1.95 -12.61
C ASN A 32 3.82 -2.51 -11.35
N GLU A 33 3.94 -3.82 -11.09
CA GLU A 33 3.44 -4.46 -9.87
C GLU A 33 4.10 -3.87 -8.60
N ASN A 34 5.42 -3.65 -8.63
CA ASN A 34 6.13 -3.04 -7.51
C ASN A 34 5.72 -1.58 -7.29
N ASN A 35 5.52 -0.81 -8.36
CA ASN A 35 5.04 0.58 -8.28
C ASN A 35 3.62 0.64 -7.70
N LEU A 36 2.73 -0.23 -8.16
CA LEU A 36 1.37 -0.36 -7.63
C LEU A 36 1.35 -0.74 -6.15
N LEU A 37 2.20 -1.68 -5.73
CA LEU A 37 2.31 -2.08 -4.33
C LEU A 37 2.82 -0.94 -3.44
N ALA A 38 3.87 -0.23 -3.88
CA ALA A 38 4.38 0.93 -3.17
C ALA A 38 3.29 2.01 -3.01
N LYS A 39 2.57 2.32 -4.11
CA LYS A 39 1.46 3.27 -4.08
C LYS A 39 0.35 2.81 -3.13
N ALA A 40 -0.06 1.54 -3.18
CA ALA A 40 -1.08 1.00 -2.28
C ALA A 40 -0.71 1.13 -0.80
N ILE A 41 0.55 0.85 -0.45
CA ILE A 41 1.07 1.03 0.91
C ILE A 41 1.05 2.50 1.32
N ASP A 42 1.43 3.42 0.45
CA ASP A 42 1.42 4.85 0.77
C ASP A 42 0.01 5.41 0.94
N LEU A 43 -0.95 4.95 0.13
CA LEU A 43 -2.37 5.25 0.31
C LEU A 43 -2.89 4.75 1.68
N LEU A 44 -2.52 3.53 2.09
CA LEU A 44 -2.89 2.97 3.40
C LEU A 44 -2.27 3.76 4.56
N LYS A 45 -1.00 4.17 4.46
CA LYS A 45 -0.36 5.05 5.45
C LYS A 45 -1.04 6.41 5.53
N MET A 46 -1.39 7.00 4.38
CA MET A 46 -2.11 8.27 4.31
C MET A 46 -3.48 8.15 4.98
N TRP A 47 -4.24 7.11 4.62
CA TRP A 47 -5.51 6.80 5.26
C TRP A 47 -5.39 6.63 6.78
N GLY A 48 -4.39 5.86 7.21
CA GLY A 48 -4.09 5.60 8.61
C GLY A 48 -3.79 6.88 9.40
N LYS A 49 -3.01 7.80 8.84
CA LYS A 49 -2.73 9.12 9.42
C LYS A 49 -3.97 10.02 9.48
N CYS A 50 -4.81 10.00 8.44
CA CYS A 50 -6.08 10.75 8.45
C CYS A 50 -7.05 10.23 9.52
N ASN A 51 -7.02 8.92 9.79
CA ASN A 51 -7.98 8.23 10.65
C ASN A 51 -7.42 7.79 12.01
N SER A 52 -6.18 8.14 12.37
CA SER A 52 -5.58 7.84 13.67
C SER A 52 -6.28 8.61 14.82
N TYR A 53 -6.91 9.73 14.49
CA TYR A 53 -7.72 10.53 15.42
C TYR A 53 -9.16 10.04 15.52
N SER A 54 -9.36 8.94 16.25
CA SER A 54 -10.67 8.59 16.81
C SER A 54 -10.57 8.77 18.32
N SER A 55 -10.78 10.00 18.80
CA SER A 55 -10.79 10.26 20.24
C SER A 55 -11.94 9.46 20.89
N LYS A 56 -11.62 8.74 21.97
CA LYS A 56 -12.62 8.08 22.84
C LYS A 56 -13.65 9.07 23.44
N CYS A 57 -13.51 10.38 23.20
CA CYS A 57 -14.39 11.43 23.69
C CYS A 57 -15.39 11.99 22.65
N GLY A 58 -15.59 11.33 21.50
CA GLY A 58 -16.75 11.63 20.66
C GLY A 58 -16.69 12.92 19.84
N TYR A 59 -15.54 13.58 19.75
CA TYR A 59 -15.38 14.73 18.85
C TYR A 59 -15.07 14.26 17.43
N LYS A 60 -16.11 13.77 16.75
CA LYS A 60 -16.21 13.89 15.29
C LYS A 60 -16.55 15.34 15.00
N ASN A 61 -15.52 16.18 14.87
CA ASN A 61 -15.49 17.42 14.09
C ASN A 61 -14.27 18.20 14.57
N VAL A 62 -13.30 18.35 13.67
CA VAL A 62 -12.17 19.25 13.86
C VAL A 62 -12.75 20.67 13.89
N SER A 63 -13.03 21.19 15.08
CA SER A 63 -13.26 22.62 15.26
C SER A 63 -12.01 23.36 14.77
N SER A 64 -12.21 24.34 13.89
CA SER A 64 -11.15 25.21 13.35
C SER A 64 -10.29 25.86 14.44
N MET A 65 -10.82 26.02 15.65
CA MET A 65 -10.07 26.54 16.80
C MET A 65 -8.91 25.64 17.25
N PHE A 66 -8.93 24.34 16.96
CA PHE A 66 -7.83 23.43 17.34
C PHE A 66 -6.68 23.39 16.31
N SER A 67 -6.86 23.92 15.10
CA SER A 67 -5.80 23.89 14.07
C SER A 67 -4.73 24.97 14.26
N GLU A 68 -5.03 26.05 14.99
CA GLU A 68 -4.10 27.18 15.16
C GLU A 68 -3.04 26.94 16.23
N LEU A 69 -3.38 26.19 17.30
CA LEU A 69 -2.49 25.94 18.45
C LEU A 69 -1.47 24.81 18.21
N TYR A 70 -1.73 23.93 17.25
CA TYR A 70 -0.84 22.85 16.86
C TYR A 70 -0.65 22.92 15.35
N PRO A 71 0.42 23.55 14.84
CA PRO A 71 0.69 23.55 13.41
C PRO A 71 0.85 22.09 12.99
N LYS A 72 -0.21 21.55 12.38
CA LYS A 72 -0.11 20.26 11.69
C LYS A 72 1.02 20.44 10.69
N LYS A 73 1.94 19.48 10.62
CA LYS A 73 2.70 19.30 9.38
C LYS A 73 1.65 19.28 8.27
N ASN A 74 1.69 20.26 7.35
CA ASN A 74 0.73 20.36 6.27
C ASN A 74 0.85 19.09 5.43
N TYR A 75 0.03 18.09 5.72
CA TYR A 75 -0.07 16.90 4.92
C TYR A 75 -0.97 17.24 3.75
N VAL A 76 -0.35 17.49 2.60
CA VAL A 76 -1.07 17.61 1.34
C VAL A 76 -1.42 16.18 0.92
N TYR A 77 -2.71 15.90 0.79
CA TYR A 77 -3.22 14.66 0.20
C TYR A 77 -4.03 14.99 -1.05
N VAL A 78 -4.04 14.05 -2.00
CA VAL A 78 -4.89 14.13 -3.18
C VAL A 78 -6.27 13.58 -2.79
N GLU A 79 -7.32 14.38 -2.95
CA GLU A 79 -8.68 14.02 -2.50
C GLU A 79 -9.17 12.71 -3.11
N ASN A 80 -9.01 12.54 -4.44
CA ASN A 80 -9.39 11.31 -5.15
C ASN A 80 -8.67 10.05 -4.60
N GLU A 81 -7.41 10.20 -4.20
CA GLU A 81 -6.61 9.10 -3.64
C GLU A 81 -7.10 8.71 -2.25
N LEU A 82 -7.46 9.70 -1.43
CA LEU A 82 -8.02 9.48 -0.11
C LEU A 82 -9.41 8.85 -0.20
N GLU A 83 -10.27 9.34 -1.08
CA GLU A 83 -11.61 8.79 -1.32
C GLU A 83 -11.53 7.33 -1.77
N PHE A 84 -10.67 7.02 -2.74
CA PHE A 84 -10.45 5.65 -3.22
C PHE A 84 -10.07 4.69 -2.09
N ILE A 85 -9.10 5.05 -1.24
CA ILE A 85 -8.68 4.16 -0.16
C ILE A 85 -9.76 4.04 0.92
N ASP A 86 -10.52 5.11 1.18
CA ASP A 86 -11.66 5.11 2.10
C ASP A 86 -12.77 4.15 1.63
N GLU A 87 -13.08 4.15 0.34
CA GLU A 87 -14.01 3.20 -0.29
C GLU A 87 -13.51 1.77 -0.15
N CYS A 88 -12.24 1.50 -0.45
CA CYS A 88 -11.66 0.16 -0.32
C CYS A 88 -11.74 -0.35 1.13
N MET A 89 -11.46 0.51 2.11
CA MET A 89 -11.56 0.17 3.54
C MET A 89 -13.02 -0.12 3.94
N LYS A 90 -13.98 0.69 3.49
CA LYS A 90 -15.42 0.49 3.76
C LYS A 90 -15.94 -0.80 3.10
N GLU A 91 -15.56 -1.07 1.86
CA GLU A 91 -15.93 -2.28 1.14
C GLU A 91 -15.43 -3.52 1.86
N ALA A 92 -14.15 -3.53 2.26
CA ALA A 92 -13.57 -4.67 2.96
C ALA A 92 -14.19 -4.88 4.35
N LYS A 93 -14.47 -3.80 5.08
CA LYS A 93 -15.15 -3.85 6.38
C LYS A 93 -16.56 -4.43 6.29
N ASN A 94 -17.28 -4.10 5.23
CA ASN A 94 -18.66 -4.56 4.98
C ASN A 94 -18.72 -5.85 4.14
N SER A 95 -17.58 -6.49 3.87
CA SER A 95 -17.53 -7.73 3.10
C SER A 95 -18.33 -8.84 3.76
N LYS A 96 -19.00 -9.67 2.95
CA LYS A 96 -19.65 -10.91 3.44
C LYS A 96 -18.63 -11.96 3.87
N ASP A 97 -17.42 -11.90 3.34
CA ASP A 97 -16.31 -12.80 3.69
C ASP A 97 -15.68 -12.39 5.03
N ALA A 98 -15.78 -13.27 6.03
CA ALA A 98 -15.20 -13.06 7.34
C ALA A 98 -13.67 -12.92 7.31
N ALA A 99 -12.99 -13.63 6.40
CA ALA A 99 -11.54 -13.54 6.27
C ALA A 99 -11.11 -12.16 5.74
N MET A 100 -11.88 -11.58 4.82
CA MET A 100 -11.64 -10.23 4.32
C MET A 100 -11.83 -9.17 5.41
N ARG A 101 -12.88 -9.32 6.25
CA ARG A 101 -13.09 -8.44 7.40
C ARG A 101 -11.96 -8.52 8.42
N GLU A 102 -11.47 -9.72 8.73
CA GLU A 102 -10.30 -9.91 9.63
C GLU A 102 -9.05 -9.20 9.07
N LYS A 103 -8.78 -9.36 7.76
CA LYS A 103 -7.65 -8.67 7.11
C LYS A 103 -7.78 -7.15 7.18
N GLN A 104 -8.98 -6.61 6.94
CA GLN A 104 -9.26 -5.18 7.06
C GLN A 104 -9.04 -4.67 8.47
N GLU A 105 -9.49 -5.40 9.49
CA GLU A 105 -9.32 -5.03 10.89
C GLU A 105 -7.84 -4.97 11.29
N LEU A 106 -7.05 -5.96 10.86
CA LEU A 106 -5.59 -5.96 11.07
C LEU A 106 -4.91 -4.77 10.37
N ALA A 107 -5.32 -4.44 9.14
CA ALA A 107 -4.83 -3.27 8.42
C ALA A 107 -5.21 -1.96 9.13
N GLU A 108 -6.43 -1.87 9.66
CA GLU A 108 -6.89 -0.72 10.43
C GLU A 108 -6.03 -0.51 11.69
N LEU A 109 -5.74 -1.57 12.45
CA LEU A 109 -4.85 -1.50 13.61
C LEU A 109 -3.42 -1.08 13.23
N TYR A 110 -2.87 -1.70 12.19
CA TYR A 110 -1.49 -1.48 11.75
C TYR A 110 -1.28 -0.05 11.21
N TYR A 111 -2.13 0.38 10.27
CA TYR A 111 -1.96 1.67 9.60
C TYR A 111 -2.43 2.86 10.43
N ARG A 112 -3.41 2.70 11.33
CA ARG A 112 -3.80 3.78 12.28
C ARG A 112 -2.88 3.91 13.48
N GLY A 113 -2.17 2.85 13.86
CA GLY A 113 -1.24 2.84 15.00
C GLY A 113 0.00 3.71 14.81
N VAL A 114 0.01 4.67 13.89
CA VAL A 114 1.19 5.42 13.45
C VAL A 114 1.43 6.71 14.26
N ASP A 115 0.50 7.20 15.08
CA ASP A 115 0.68 8.53 15.71
C ASP A 115 -0.02 8.70 17.07
N VAL A 116 0.70 8.43 18.17
CA VAL A 116 0.36 8.96 19.52
C VAL A 116 1.61 9.46 20.26
N VAL A 117 2.61 10.06 19.61
CA VAL A 117 3.57 10.92 20.35
C VAL A 117 4.09 12.03 19.44
N ALA A 118 3.49 13.22 19.55
CA ALA A 118 4.09 14.45 19.02
C ALA A 118 4.93 15.09 20.13
N GLY A 119 6.20 14.68 20.23
CA GLY A 119 7.20 15.31 21.07
C GLY A 119 7.50 14.58 22.37
N GLY A 120 8.76 14.21 22.55
CA GLY A 120 9.27 13.61 23.78
C GLY A 120 9.63 12.15 23.58
N THR A 121 10.91 11.86 23.78
CA THR A 121 11.54 10.55 23.91
C THR A 121 10.67 9.53 24.65
N ASP A 122 9.87 8.77 23.90
CA ASP A 122 9.17 7.63 24.47
C ASP A 122 9.12 6.53 23.40
N TRP A 123 9.62 5.37 23.77
CA TRP A 123 9.66 4.17 22.94
C TRP A 123 8.25 3.53 22.87
N SER A 124 7.18 4.31 23.02
CA SER A 124 5.77 3.91 23.00
C SER A 124 5.26 3.81 21.55
N GLU A 125 6.02 3.01 20.80
CA GLU A 125 6.10 2.84 19.37
C GLU A 125 4.77 2.50 18.68
N ARG A 126 4.76 2.77 17.37
CA ARG A 126 3.78 2.31 16.41
C ARG A 126 3.40 0.85 16.71
N LEU A 127 2.10 0.51 16.76
CA LEU A 127 1.63 -0.87 16.96
C LEU A 127 2.41 -1.80 16.03
N THR A 128 3.36 -2.56 16.58
CA THR A 128 4.20 -3.42 15.77
C THR A 128 3.39 -4.66 15.38
N LEU A 129 3.85 -5.39 14.36
CA LEU A 129 3.25 -6.67 13.99
C LEU A 129 3.20 -7.66 15.18
N ARG A 130 4.11 -7.52 16.16
CA ARG A 130 4.14 -8.35 17.36
C ARG A 130 3.06 -7.94 18.36
N ASP A 131 2.82 -6.65 18.52
CA ASP A 131 1.80 -6.14 19.43
C ASP A 131 0.40 -6.52 18.93
N ILE A 132 0.17 -6.35 17.63
CA ILE A 132 -1.09 -6.77 16.98
C ILE A 132 -1.27 -8.29 17.09
N ALA A 133 -0.21 -9.05 16.88
CA ALA A 133 -0.21 -10.51 17.03
C ALA A 133 -0.61 -10.94 18.46
N HIS A 134 -0.05 -10.28 19.48
CA HIS A 134 -0.41 -10.52 20.88
C HIS A 134 -1.86 -10.12 21.17
N MET A 135 -2.32 -8.96 20.70
CA MET A 135 -3.72 -8.50 20.87
C MET A 135 -4.75 -9.44 20.23
N LYS A 136 -4.37 -10.11 19.14
CA LYS A 136 -5.25 -10.96 18.33
C LYS A 136 -5.03 -12.46 18.56
N ASP A 137 -4.21 -12.82 19.55
CA ASP A 137 -3.84 -14.20 19.88
C ASP A 137 -3.48 -15.04 18.63
N MET A 138 -2.59 -14.48 17.80
CA MET A 138 -2.14 -15.12 16.56
C MET A 138 -0.65 -14.92 16.33
N SER A 139 -0.05 -15.75 15.47
CA SER A 139 1.38 -15.59 15.17
C SER A 139 1.66 -14.30 14.39
N LYS A 140 2.82 -13.67 14.64
CA LYS A 140 3.33 -12.53 13.86
C LYS A 140 3.31 -12.82 12.35
N ASN A 141 3.68 -14.03 11.95
CA ASN A 141 3.71 -14.43 10.54
C ASN A 141 2.30 -14.49 9.94
N SER A 142 1.29 -14.88 10.72
CA SER A 142 -0.10 -14.87 10.30
C SER A 142 -0.61 -13.43 10.11
N VAL A 143 -0.24 -12.50 10.99
CA VAL A 143 -0.54 -11.07 10.84
C VAL A 143 0.10 -10.51 9.57
N ASP A 144 1.40 -10.74 9.38
CA ASP A 144 2.15 -10.27 8.20
C ASP A 144 1.54 -10.78 6.88
N ARG A 145 1.21 -12.08 6.80
CA ARG A 145 0.57 -12.66 5.61
C ARG A 145 -0.79 -12.06 5.32
N ARG A 146 -1.60 -11.82 6.36
CA ARG A 146 -2.93 -11.22 6.22
C ARG A 146 -2.86 -9.76 5.79
N LEU A 147 -1.91 -8.99 6.31
CA LEU A 147 -1.64 -7.61 5.87
C LEU A 147 -1.20 -7.56 4.40
N LYS A 148 -0.25 -8.40 3.99
CA LYS A 148 0.17 -8.50 2.58
C LYS A 148 -0.97 -8.91 1.65
N SER A 149 -1.83 -9.83 2.11
CA SER A 149 -3.04 -10.20 1.37
C SER A 149 -4.01 -9.01 1.24
N PHE A 150 -4.09 -8.14 2.24
CA PHE A 150 -4.90 -6.93 2.18
C PHE A 150 -4.30 -5.88 1.24
N GLU A 151 -2.97 -5.68 1.28
CA GLU A 151 -2.25 -4.81 0.34
C GLU A 151 -2.46 -5.28 -1.11
N SER A 152 -2.43 -6.59 -1.35
CA SER A 152 -2.72 -7.16 -2.67
C SER A 152 -4.16 -6.90 -3.12
N PHE A 153 -5.13 -6.86 -2.20
CA PHE A 153 -6.49 -6.46 -2.52
C PHE A 153 -6.56 -4.99 -2.97
N ILE A 154 -5.85 -4.08 -2.29
CA ILE A 154 -5.76 -2.68 -2.71
C ILE A 154 -5.09 -2.56 -4.07
N VAL A 155 -3.98 -3.29 -4.31
CA VAL A 155 -3.30 -3.33 -5.62
C VAL A 155 -4.26 -3.78 -6.72
N ALA A 156 -5.05 -4.82 -6.50
CA ALA A 156 -6.01 -5.33 -7.49
C ALA A 156 -7.17 -4.35 -7.79
N LYS A 157 -7.46 -3.43 -6.86
CA LYS A 157 -8.43 -2.34 -7.06
C LYS A 157 -7.77 -1.16 -7.77
N LEU A 158 -6.55 -0.82 -7.37
CA LEU A 158 -5.75 0.28 -7.92
C LEU A 158 -5.39 0.03 -9.39
N SER A 159 -5.07 -1.21 -9.75
CA SER A 159 -4.73 -1.59 -11.14
C SER A 159 -5.87 -1.38 -12.15
N LYS A 160 -7.10 -1.15 -11.67
CA LYS A 160 -8.28 -0.87 -12.49
C LYS A 160 -8.61 0.62 -12.58
N ARG A 161 -7.86 1.48 -11.87
CA ARG A 161 -8.05 2.93 -11.85
C ARG A 161 -7.10 3.59 -12.86
N ASN A 162 -7.63 4.57 -13.60
CA ASN A 162 -6.87 5.35 -14.58
C ASN A 162 -6.62 6.79 -14.11
N ASP A 163 -7.21 7.16 -12.98
CA ASP A 163 -7.21 8.51 -12.39
C ASP A 163 -6.24 8.65 -11.21
N ILE A 164 -5.55 7.56 -10.83
CA ILE A 164 -4.53 7.54 -9.78
C ILE A 164 -3.21 7.12 -10.40
N PHE A 165 -2.19 7.98 -10.30
CA PHE A 165 -0.87 7.76 -10.90
C PHE A 165 0.10 7.11 -9.91
N TYR A 166 0.94 6.21 -10.43
CA TYR A 166 1.89 5.37 -9.67
C TYR A 166 3.21 5.19 -10.43
#